data_AF-A0A838H1X1-F1
#
_entry.id   AF-A0A838H1X1-F1
#
_cell.length_a   1.000
_cell.length_b   1.000
_cell.length_c   1.000
_cell.angle_alpha   90.00
_cell.angle_beta   90.00
_cell.angle_gamma   90.00
#
_symmetry.space_group_name_H-M   'P 1'
#
loop_
_entity.id
_entity.type
_entity.pdbx_description
1 polymer ?
#
loop_
_entity_poly.entity_id
_entity_poly.type
_entity_poly.pdbx_seq_one_letter_code
_entity_poly.pdbx_strand_id
1 'polypeptide(L)'
;MPDAIATVVGFARTLRAAGVAASPDRVHAAVGALTVLDPARRADVYWAGRLTLCGDVDDLDRYDRVFAAYFGAVYELPRSRA
;
A
#
# COMPACT_ATOMS: atom_id res chain seq x y z
N MET A 1 18.08 2.33 -2.34
CA MET A 1 16.61 2.21 -2.36
C MET A 1 16.07 3.34 -3.21
N PRO A 2 15.08 3.13 -4.10
CA PRO A 2 14.31 4.24 -4.62
C PRO A 2 13.80 5.09 -3.45
N ASP A 3 13.73 6.39 -3.64
CA ASP A 3 13.17 7.31 -2.65
C ASP A 3 11.82 6.75 -2.16
N ALA A 4 11.65 6.61 -0.84
CA ALA A 4 10.45 6.07 -0.23
C ALA A 4 9.22 6.88 -0.66
N ILE A 5 9.38 8.19 -0.82
CA ILE A 5 8.34 9.08 -1.33
C ILE A 5 7.98 8.71 -2.77
N ALA A 6 8.98 8.59 -3.66
CA ALA A 6 8.75 8.18 -5.04
C ALA A 6 8.04 6.82 -5.15
N THR A 7 8.38 5.88 -4.25
CA THR A 7 7.74 4.56 -4.16
C THR A 7 6.27 4.67 -3.75
N VAL A 8 5.95 5.45 -2.71
CA VAL A 8 4.55 5.66 -2.26
C VAL A 8 3.73 6.37 -3.34
N VAL A 9 4.31 7.36 -4.02
CA VAL A 9 3.66 8.06 -5.13
C VAL A 9 3.40 7.11 -6.31
N GLY A 10 4.36 6.25 -6.65
CA GLY A 10 4.21 5.21 -7.67
C GLY A 10 3.12 4.19 -7.31
N PHE A 11 3.07 3.76 -6.06
CA PHE A 11 2.02 2.88 -5.55
C PHE A 11 0.63 3.54 -5.62
N ALA A 12 0.51 4.79 -5.19
CA ALA A 12 -0.75 5.54 -5.29
C ALA A 12 -1.24 5.73 -6.74
N ARG A 13 -0.32 5.89 -7.70
CA ARG A 13 -0.68 5.88 -9.14
C ARG A 13 -1.24 4.53 -9.57
N THR A 14 -0.63 3.44 -9.12
CA THR A 14 -1.09 2.07 -9.42
C THR A 14 -2.47 1.80 -8.82
N LEU A 15 -2.71 2.24 -7.58
CA LEU A 15 -4.02 2.16 -6.92
C LEU A 15 -5.11 2.92 -7.69
N ARG A 16 -4.82 4.13 -8.18
CA ARG A 16 -5.74 4.90 -9.01
C ARG A 16 -6.08 4.20 -10.32
N ALA A 17 -5.09 3.58 -10.96
CA ALA A 17 -5.33 2.77 -12.16
C ALA A 17 -6.22 1.54 -11.89
N ALA A 18 -6.21 1.02 -10.66
CA ALA A 18 -7.06 -0.08 -10.21
C ALA A 18 -8.44 0.38 -9.67
N GLY A 19 -8.73 1.68 -9.70
CA GLY A 19 -10.01 2.25 -9.29
C GLY A 19 -10.10 2.69 -7.82
N VAL A 20 -9.00 2.64 -7.05
CA VAL A 20 -8.96 3.18 -5.69
C VAL A 20 -8.71 4.69 -5.74
N ALA A 21 -9.57 5.47 -5.10
CA ALA A 21 -9.49 6.94 -5.09
C ALA A 21 -8.40 7.46 -4.12
N ALA A 22 -7.13 7.19 -4.44
CA ALA A 22 -5.98 7.73 -3.70
C ALA A 22 -5.75 9.20 -4.09
N SER A 23 -6.50 10.14 -3.50
CA SER A 23 -6.36 11.58 -3.75
C SER A 23 -4.98 12.12 -3.31
N PRO A 24 -4.53 13.29 -3.81
CA PRO A 24 -3.27 13.89 -3.37
C PRO A 24 -3.16 14.09 -1.86
N ASP A 25 -4.25 14.52 -1.20
CA ASP A 25 -4.28 14.71 0.26
C ASP A 25 -4.06 13.39 1.02
N ARG A 26 -4.64 12.30 0.51
CA ARG A 26 -4.43 10.95 1.07
C ARG A 26 -3.00 10.46 0.89
N VAL A 27 -2.37 10.79 -0.25
CA VAL A 27 -0.95 10.50 -0.48
C VAL A 27 -0.07 11.29 0.48
N HIS A 28 -0.37 12.58 0.71
CA HIS A 28 0.32 13.37 1.72
C HIS A 28 0.17 12.77 3.12
N ALA A 29 -1.02 12.31 3.49
CA ALA A 29 -1.25 11.62 4.76
C ALA A 29 -0.44 10.32 4.87
N ALA A 30 -0.37 9.53 3.79
CA ALA A 30 0.44 8.30 3.76
C ALA A 30 1.93 8.58 3.97
N VAL A 31 2.47 9.59 3.27
CA VAL A 31 3.86 10.03 3.44
C VAL A 31 4.10 10.54 4.86
N GLY A 32 3.16 11.32 5.41
CA GLY A 32 3.22 11.79 6.79
C GLY A 32 3.21 10.66 7.82
N ALA A 33 2.39 9.63 7.64
CA ALA A 33 2.39 8.46 8.51
C ALA A 33 3.74 7.72 8.48
N LEU A 34 4.38 7.65 7.32
CA LEU A 34 5.69 7.02 7.14
C LEU A 34 6.88 7.84 7.65
N THR A 35 6.67 9.09 8.09
CA THR A 35 7.71 9.81 8.86
C THR A 35 7.72 9.42 10.34
N VAL A 36 6.61 8.87 10.83
CA VAL A 36 6.43 8.39 12.21
C VAL A 36 6.70 6.88 12.29
N LEU A 37 6.36 6.14 11.24
CA LEU A 37 6.60 4.71 11.10
C LEU A 37 7.91 4.42 10.35
N ASP A 38 8.29 3.14 10.23
CA ASP A 38 9.50 2.73 9.50
C ASP A 38 9.18 2.39 8.03
N PRO A 39 9.56 3.24 7.05
CA PRO A 39 9.30 2.99 5.63
C PRO A 39 10.10 1.80 5.06
N ALA A 40 11.09 1.26 5.78
CA ALA A 40 11.77 0.03 5.39
C ALA A 40 11.00 -1.23 5.82
N ARG A 41 10.03 -1.11 6.73
CA ARG A 41 9.17 -2.22 7.16
C ARG A 41 7.94 -2.30 6.27
N ARG A 42 7.81 -3.43 5.57
CA ARG A 42 6.65 -3.72 4.72
C ARG A 42 5.31 -3.59 5.44
N ALA A 43 5.25 -4.05 6.69
CA ALA A 43 4.04 -3.98 7.51
C ALA A 43 3.62 -2.52 7.80
N ASP A 44 4.59 -1.64 8.06
CA ASP A 44 4.35 -0.23 8.32
C ASP A 44 3.85 0.48 7.06
N VAL A 45 4.45 0.19 5.90
CA VAL A 45 3.98 0.70 4.59
C VAL A 45 2.57 0.21 4.26
N TYR A 46 2.27 -1.05 4.55
CA TYR A 46 0.95 -1.64 4.36
C TYR A 46 -0.12 -0.95 5.21
N TRP A 47 0.11 -0.79 6.51
CA TRP A 47 -0.88 -0.18 7.39
C TRP A 47 -1.00 1.33 7.18
N ALA A 48 0.11 2.02 6.97
CA ALA A 48 0.10 3.45 6.62
C ALA A 48 -0.74 3.69 5.36
N GLY A 49 -0.50 2.92 4.30
CA GLY A 49 -1.24 3.07 3.05
C GLY A 49 -2.71 2.66 3.19
N ARG A 50 -3.02 1.54 3.86
CA ARG A 50 -4.41 1.07 4.02
C ARG A 50 -5.26 2.07 4.80
N LEU A 51 -4.71 2.69 5.85
CA LEU A 51 -5.42 3.66 6.68
C LEU A 51 -5.58 5.04 6.04
N THR A 52 -4.73 5.41 5.09
CA THR A 52 -4.72 6.76 4.51
C THR A 52 -5.21 6.82 3.07
N LEU A 53 -4.99 5.78 2.26
CA LEU A 53 -5.30 5.77 0.82
C LEU A 53 -6.69 5.22 0.51
N CYS A 54 -7.25 4.38 1.38
CA CYS A 54 -8.59 3.82 1.24
C CYS A 54 -9.64 4.81 1.77
N GLY A 55 -10.72 5.01 1.02
CA GLY A 55 -11.81 5.92 1.39
C GLY A 55 -13.12 5.22 1.75
N ASP A 56 -13.27 3.98 1.33
CA ASP A 56 -14.44 3.15 1.60
C ASP A 56 -14.03 1.68 1.78
N VAL A 57 -14.94 0.85 2.30
CA VAL A 57 -14.70 -0.60 2.49
C VAL A 57 -14.39 -1.30 1.16
N ASP A 58 -14.97 -0.85 0.05
CA ASP A 58 -14.74 -1.42 -1.28
C ASP A 58 -13.31 -1.19 -1.81
N ASP A 59 -12.57 -0.24 -1.25
CA ASP A 59 -11.17 0.00 -1.61
C ASP A 59 -10.23 -1.06 -1.04
N LEU A 60 -10.63 -1.75 0.04
CA LEU A 60 -9.75 -2.65 0.80
C LEU A 60 -9.29 -3.86 -0.02
N ASP A 61 -10.22 -4.54 -0.69
CA ASP A 61 -9.89 -5.71 -1.52
C ASP A 61 -9.04 -5.34 -2.76
N ARG A 62 -9.22 -4.12 -3.27
CA ARG A 62 -8.38 -3.59 -4.36
C ARG A 62 -6.99 -3.24 -3.83
N TYR A 63 -6.94 -2.58 -2.67
CA TYR A 63 -5.70 -2.21 -2.00
C TYR A 63 -4.83 -3.44 -1.76
N ASP A 64 -5.39 -4.50 -1.16
CA ASP A 64 -4.64 -5.71 -0.79
C ASP A 64 -4.02 -6.40 -2.02
N ARG A 65 -4.81 -6.52 -3.11
CA ARG A 65 -4.32 -7.10 -4.37
C ARG A 65 -3.22 -6.25 -5.00
N VAL A 66 -3.40 -4.94 -5.07
CA VAL A 66 -2.41 -4.04 -5.67
C VAL A 66 -1.16 -3.96 -4.81
N PHE A 67 -1.28 -3.95 -3.48
CA PHE A 67 -0.14 -3.95 -2.57
C PHE A 67 0.70 -5.22 -2.71
N ALA A 68 0.05 -6.39 -2.72
CA ALA A 68 0.73 -7.67 -2.92
C ALA A 68 1.48 -7.73 -4.27
N ALA A 69 0.86 -7.22 -5.35
CA ALA A 69 1.47 -7.17 -6.66
C ALA A 69 2.64 -6.15 -6.75
N TYR A 70 2.47 -4.96 -6.18
CA TYR A 70 3.41 -3.85 -6.31
C TYR A 70 4.68 -4.03 -5.47
N PHE A 71 4.55 -4.49 -4.23
CA PHE A 71 5.67 -4.73 -3.32
C PHE A 71 6.19 -6.18 -3.37
N GLY A 72 5.67 -7.00 -4.29
CA GLY A 72 5.99 -8.42 -4.45
C GLY A 72 5.36 -9.29 -3.37
N ALA A 73 4.86 -10.46 -3.73
CA ALA A 73 4.26 -11.42 -2.80
C ALA A 73 5.30 -12.07 -1.87
N VAL A 74 5.06 -12.10 -0.55
CA VAL A 74 5.47 -13.27 0.26
C VAL A 74 4.25 -14.18 0.29
N TYR A 75 4.01 -14.90 -0.81
CA TYR A 75 3.02 -15.98 -0.80
C TYR A 75 3.75 -17.24 -0.34
N GLU A 76 3.76 -17.49 0.97
CA GLU A 76 3.81 -18.89 1.42
C GLU A 76 2.42 -19.47 1.15
N LEU A 77 2.31 -20.29 0.10
CA LEU A 77 1.12 -21.12 -0.08
C LEU A 77 0.89 -21.89 1.23
N PRO A 78 -0.36 -22.06 1.71
CA PRO A 78 -0.64 -22.96 2.80
C PRO A 78 -0.08 -24.33 2.41
N ARG A 79 0.88 -24.87 3.18
CA ARG A 79 1.27 -26.27 3.04
C ARG A 79 -0.02 -27.08 3.23
N SER A 80 -0.52 -27.66 2.15
CA SER A 80 -1.51 -28.73 2.22
C SER A 80 -0.94 -29.78 3.15
N ARG A 81 -1.57 -29.95 4.32
CA ARG A 81 -1.30 -31.11 5.19
C ARG A 81 -1.62 -32.36 4.36
N ALA A 82 -0.58 -33.13 4.06
CA ALA A 82 -0.71 -34.54 3.71
C ALA A 82 -1.23 -35.32 4.91
#